data_AF-A0A534A804-F1
#
_entry.id   AF-A0A534A804-F1
#
_cell.length_a   1.000
_cell.length_b   1.000
_cell.length_c   1.000
_cell.angle_alpha   90.00
_cell.angle_beta   90.00
_cell.angle_gamma   90.00
#
_symmetry.space_group_name_H-M   'P 1'
#
loop_
_entity.id
_entity.type
_entity.pdbx_description
1 polymer ?
#
loop_
_entity_poly.entity_id
_entity_poly.type
_entity_poly.pdbx_seq_one_letter_code
_entity_poly.pdbx_strand_id
1 'polypeptide(L)'
;MPDNRFETFAYDAVGRLTNRTDYAGNATGYQYDNADRVKQRVFVDGSVFGTTYTTSGQIATLTQTSGSTSTVAKYTYDALDRLTDIQNPDGSKLHYAYDAASQKTNLALTMPDGQTQNTTYTYDVAGNLSSVTTDGKTFAYKYDADNRKTERNDPNGNITKYTYDLNGRLTGWITTQGGAANAPIQQQGSYTLNAAGQRIALAYQAPDGLMRNLAYTYDGAGRLIGETRSLPGHSTTWVLDAVGNRTSQTQDGQTNSYSHDATDRLTGVSGAAPATYTWDTNGQLQSKTVGSGASTKTTTYSFDARHELIGVVLQDGTKIDYRYTADGNLATRAKTSPGQAPQTTHYLIDPNLSFAQVVAEYDDQGHATSSYTYGDELLQRSRSGQSTYYHHDGLGSVIALSDDSGGAIQAYGYDAWGNPVESAGVDTNPYRYTGERYDQDTGLIYLRARWYDPTTGRFVSPDEANGQLRRPISLNRSNWTVLVGGNQCGRGNTRNLNQHREGSDFRIRAEHHLRRR
;
A
#
# COMPACT_ATOMS: atom_id res chain seq x y z
N MET A 1 9.56 -0.80 -27.66
CA MET A 1 10.49 -0.30 -26.62
C MET A 1 11.88 -0.09 -27.24
N PRO A 2 12.79 0.67 -26.61
CA PRO A 2 14.17 0.90 -27.11
C PRO A 2 14.98 -0.39 -27.38
N ASP A 3 14.54 -1.52 -26.84
CA ASP A 3 15.12 -2.85 -27.01
C ASP A 3 14.37 -3.74 -28.02
N ASN A 4 13.54 -3.14 -28.88
CA ASN A 4 12.75 -3.82 -29.92
C ASN A 4 11.72 -4.84 -29.40
N ARG A 5 11.44 -4.88 -28.09
CA ARG A 5 10.28 -5.61 -27.55
C ARG A 5 8.97 -4.87 -27.89
N PHE A 6 7.94 -5.64 -28.20
CA PHE A 6 6.59 -5.15 -28.47
C PHE A 6 5.55 -6.00 -27.75
N GLU A 7 4.44 -5.37 -27.36
CA GLU A 7 3.20 -6.06 -26.98
C GLU A 7 2.21 -5.88 -28.13
N THR A 8 1.32 -6.85 -28.36
CA THR A 8 0.30 -6.76 -29.41
C THR A 8 -1.09 -6.77 -28.82
N PHE A 9 -2.01 -6.09 -29.51
CA PHE A 9 -3.41 -5.99 -29.13
C PHE A 9 -4.25 -6.32 -30.35
N ALA A 10 -5.21 -7.24 -30.18
CA ALA A 10 -6.22 -7.55 -31.19
C ALA A 10 -7.58 -7.02 -30.72
N TYR A 11 -8.39 -6.54 -31.66
CA TYR A 11 -9.69 -5.95 -31.38
C TYR A 11 -10.77 -6.61 -32.23
N ASP A 12 -12.00 -6.61 -31.73
CA ASP A 12 -13.17 -7.00 -32.54
C ASP A 12 -13.66 -5.85 -33.44
N ALA A 13 -14.72 -6.11 -34.22
CA ALA A 13 -15.29 -5.15 -35.15
C ALA A 13 -15.87 -3.88 -34.50
N VAL A 14 -16.12 -3.90 -33.18
CA VAL A 14 -16.61 -2.76 -32.40
C VAL A 14 -15.51 -2.10 -31.56
N GLY A 15 -14.25 -2.50 -31.76
CA GLY A 15 -13.07 -1.88 -31.14
C GLY A 15 -12.77 -2.35 -29.72
N ARG A 16 -13.37 -3.44 -29.25
CA ARG A 16 -13.09 -4.02 -27.92
C ARG A 16 -11.88 -4.93 -28.00
N LEU A 17 -11.01 -4.89 -26.98
CA LEU A 17 -9.79 -5.70 -26.90
C LEU A 17 -10.14 -7.18 -26.74
N THR A 18 -9.80 -8.03 -27.71
CA THR A 18 -10.07 -9.48 -27.65
C THR A 18 -8.86 -10.29 -27.23
N ASN A 19 -7.65 -9.79 -27.51
CA ASN A 19 -6.42 -10.45 -27.13
C ASN A 19 -5.31 -9.43 -26.86
N ARG A 20 -4.58 -9.60 -25.76
CA ARG A 20 -3.31 -8.91 -25.49
C ARG A 20 -2.20 -9.95 -25.46
N THR A 21 -1.12 -9.74 -26.18
CA THR A 21 0.10 -10.55 -26.05
C THR A 21 1.19 -9.68 -25.45
N ASP A 22 1.72 -10.10 -24.29
CA ASP A 22 2.76 -9.37 -23.57
C ASP A 22 4.14 -9.47 -24.26
N TYR A 23 5.15 -8.84 -23.67
CA TYR A 23 6.51 -8.80 -24.23
C TYR A 23 7.19 -10.18 -24.23
N ALA A 24 6.73 -11.11 -23.39
CA ALA A 24 7.20 -12.49 -23.36
C ALA A 24 6.46 -13.40 -24.36
N GLY A 25 5.46 -12.88 -25.08
CA GLY A 25 4.64 -13.66 -26.01
C GLY A 25 3.46 -14.36 -25.36
N ASN A 26 3.16 -14.09 -24.08
CA ASN A 26 2.03 -14.69 -23.38
C ASN A 26 0.74 -13.97 -23.75
N ALA A 27 -0.25 -14.73 -24.20
CA ALA A 27 -1.56 -14.21 -24.58
C ALA A 27 -2.53 -14.15 -23.38
N THR A 28 -3.31 -13.07 -23.32
CA THR A 28 -4.50 -12.92 -22.49
C THR A 28 -5.70 -12.68 -23.41
N GLY A 29 -6.63 -13.61 -23.42
CA GLY A 29 -7.90 -13.50 -24.15
C GLY A 29 -8.97 -12.80 -23.31
N TYR A 30 -9.83 -12.02 -23.96
CA TYR A 30 -10.90 -11.24 -23.33
C TYR A 30 -12.24 -11.56 -23.99
N GLN A 31 -13.28 -11.71 -23.17
CA GLN A 31 -14.65 -11.86 -23.62
C GLN A 31 -15.55 -10.86 -22.93
N TYR A 32 -16.60 -10.45 -23.63
CA TYR A 32 -17.52 -9.39 -23.21
C TYR A 32 -18.95 -9.90 -23.08
N ASP A 33 -19.72 -9.27 -22.20
CA ASP A 33 -21.17 -9.43 -22.19
C ASP A 33 -21.87 -8.54 -23.24
N ASN A 34 -23.20 -8.61 -23.29
CA ASN A 34 -24.01 -7.85 -24.24
C ASN A 34 -24.00 -6.33 -23.98
N ALA A 35 -23.44 -5.87 -22.87
CA ALA A 35 -23.28 -4.46 -22.51
C ALA A 35 -21.83 -3.98 -22.69
N ASP A 36 -20.99 -4.74 -23.42
CA ASP A 36 -19.59 -4.45 -23.70
C ASP A 36 -18.68 -4.40 -22.46
N ARG A 37 -19.07 -5.08 -21.37
CA ARG A 37 -18.26 -5.21 -20.15
C ARG A 37 -17.48 -6.51 -20.16
N VAL A 38 -16.28 -6.52 -19.60
CA VAL A 38 -15.42 -7.72 -19.57
C VAL A 38 -16.07 -8.79 -18.70
N LYS A 39 -16.49 -9.88 -19.33
CA LYS A 39 -17.09 -11.05 -18.67
C LYS A 39 -16.06 -12.10 -18.31
N GLN A 40 -14.99 -12.22 -19.09
CA GLN A 40 -13.99 -13.26 -18.90
C GLN A 40 -12.62 -12.83 -19.40
N ARG A 41 -11.58 -13.22 -18.65
CA ARG A 41 -10.17 -13.19 -19.05
C ARG A 41 -9.61 -14.60 -18.99
N VAL A 42 -8.83 -14.98 -20.00
CA VAL A 42 -8.18 -16.29 -20.11
C VAL A 42 -6.70 -16.08 -20.32
N PHE A 43 -5.88 -16.60 -19.42
CA PHE A 43 -4.43 -16.46 -19.48
C PHE A 43 -3.78 -17.68 -20.14
N VAL A 44 -2.54 -17.51 -20.58
CA VAL A 44 -1.74 -18.56 -21.24
C VAL A 44 -1.54 -19.81 -20.35
N ASP A 45 -1.55 -19.64 -19.04
CA ASP A 45 -1.44 -20.74 -18.06
C ASP A 45 -2.75 -21.52 -17.87
N GLY A 46 -3.81 -21.15 -18.61
CA GLY A 46 -5.14 -21.75 -18.54
C GLY A 46 -6.00 -21.20 -17.39
N SER A 47 -5.48 -20.26 -16.58
CA SER A 47 -6.29 -19.61 -15.56
C SER A 47 -7.37 -18.72 -16.20
N VAL A 48 -8.56 -18.74 -15.60
CA VAL A 48 -9.73 -18.02 -16.08
C VAL A 48 -10.28 -17.15 -14.98
N PHE A 49 -10.52 -15.87 -15.29
CA PHE A 49 -11.11 -14.91 -14.38
C PHE A 49 -12.43 -14.42 -14.97
N GLY A 50 -13.53 -14.75 -14.31
CA GLY A 50 -14.88 -14.41 -14.73
C GLY A 50 -15.44 -13.26 -13.90
N THR A 51 -16.21 -12.38 -14.54
CA THR A 51 -17.01 -11.34 -13.88
C THR A 51 -18.44 -11.45 -14.36
N THR A 52 -19.39 -11.44 -13.44
CA THR A 52 -20.80 -11.19 -13.76
C THR A 52 -21.22 -9.86 -13.16
N TYR A 53 -22.31 -9.30 -13.67
CA TYR A 53 -22.77 -7.98 -13.29
C TYR A 53 -24.24 -7.97 -12.93
N THR A 54 -24.61 -7.06 -12.03
CA THR A 54 -26.00 -6.68 -11.79
C THR A 54 -26.59 -5.99 -13.01
N THR A 55 -27.92 -5.85 -13.03
CA THR A 55 -28.64 -5.09 -14.06
C THR A 55 -28.21 -3.61 -14.10
N SER A 56 -27.83 -3.04 -12.95
CA SER A 56 -27.39 -1.63 -12.85
C SER A 56 -25.93 -1.40 -13.21
N GLY A 57 -25.12 -2.44 -13.42
CA GLY A 57 -23.73 -2.26 -13.87
C GLY A 57 -22.65 -2.79 -12.96
N GLN A 58 -22.99 -3.11 -11.71
CA GLN A 58 -22.02 -3.41 -10.66
C GLN A 58 -21.59 -4.88 -10.71
N ILE A 59 -20.42 -5.20 -10.16
CA ILE A 59 -19.93 -6.58 -10.09
C ILE A 59 -20.87 -7.40 -9.21
N ALA A 60 -21.45 -8.48 -9.71
CA ALA A 60 -22.26 -9.41 -8.92
C ALA A 60 -21.44 -10.61 -8.43
N THR A 61 -20.55 -11.13 -9.28
CA THR A 61 -19.65 -12.21 -8.91
C THR A 61 -18.28 -12.05 -9.55
N LEU A 62 -17.24 -12.43 -8.82
CA LEU A 62 -15.92 -12.67 -9.36
C LEU A 62 -15.59 -14.15 -9.23
N THR A 63 -15.13 -14.76 -10.33
CA THR A 63 -14.76 -16.17 -10.38
C THR A 63 -13.29 -16.29 -10.77
N GLN A 64 -12.55 -17.14 -10.07
CA GLN A 64 -11.20 -17.54 -10.45
C GLN A 64 -11.18 -19.05 -10.64
N THR A 65 -10.75 -19.51 -11.81
CA THR A 65 -10.60 -20.92 -12.12
C THR A 65 -9.16 -21.20 -12.50
N SER A 66 -8.56 -22.20 -11.85
CA SER A 66 -7.20 -22.68 -12.14
C SER A 66 -7.23 -24.21 -12.15
N GLY A 67 -6.99 -24.81 -13.31
CA GLY A 67 -7.21 -26.24 -13.49
C GLY A 67 -8.65 -26.65 -13.17
N SER A 68 -8.83 -27.64 -12.29
CA SER A 68 -10.15 -28.13 -11.87
C SER A 68 -10.76 -27.35 -10.70
N THR A 69 -10.04 -26.39 -10.12
CA THR A 69 -10.49 -25.62 -8.96
C THR A 69 -11.12 -24.31 -9.41
N SER A 70 -12.34 -24.02 -8.93
CA SER A 70 -13.04 -22.76 -9.18
C SER A 70 -13.54 -22.15 -7.89
N THR A 71 -13.25 -20.87 -7.66
CA THR A 71 -13.67 -20.11 -6.48
C THR A 71 -14.52 -18.91 -6.93
N VAL A 72 -15.54 -18.57 -6.13
CA VAL A 72 -16.50 -17.49 -6.46
C VAL A 72 -16.72 -16.57 -5.27
N ALA A 73 -16.40 -15.29 -5.43
CA ALA A 73 -16.83 -14.23 -4.53
C ALA A 73 -18.14 -13.61 -5.05
N LYS A 74 -19.04 -13.25 -4.14
CA LYS A 74 -20.36 -12.66 -4.46
C LYS A 74 -20.50 -11.30 -3.79
N TYR A 75 -21.11 -10.37 -4.50
CA TYR A 75 -21.35 -9.00 -4.08
C TYR A 75 -22.84 -8.69 -4.19
N THR A 76 -23.41 -8.07 -3.17
CA THR A 76 -24.83 -7.68 -3.10
C THR A 76 -24.95 -6.19 -2.83
N TYR A 77 -26.02 -5.59 -3.32
CA TYR A 77 -26.24 -4.15 -3.27
C TYR A 77 -27.66 -3.85 -2.85
N ASP A 78 -27.85 -2.69 -2.22
CA ASP A 78 -29.18 -2.15 -1.96
C ASP A 78 -29.78 -1.46 -3.20
N ALA A 79 -31.00 -0.94 -3.07
CA ALA A 79 -31.72 -0.27 -4.15
C ALA A 79 -31.07 1.05 -4.63
N LEU A 80 -30.07 1.56 -3.91
CA LEU A 80 -29.27 2.74 -4.28
C LEU A 80 -27.91 2.35 -4.87
N ASP A 81 -27.71 1.07 -5.22
CA ASP A 81 -26.45 0.55 -5.75
C ASP A 81 -25.27 0.74 -4.78
N ARG A 82 -25.54 0.64 -3.47
CA ARG A 82 -24.50 0.65 -2.42
C ARG A 82 -24.22 -0.78 -2.00
N LEU A 83 -22.94 -1.14 -1.92
CA LEU A 83 -22.48 -2.50 -1.56
C LEU A 83 -22.93 -2.85 -0.14
N THR A 84 -23.75 -3.88 0.04
CA THR A 84 -24.24 -4.32 1.35
C THR A 84 -23.54 -5.58 1.84
N ASP A 85 -23.13 -6.49 0.95
CA ASP A 85 -22.43 -7.70 1.38
C ASP A 85 -21.37 -8.15 0.38
N ILE A 86 -20.31 -8.74 0.93
CA ILE A 86 -19.34 -9.56 0.22
C ILE A 86 -19.33 -10.94 0.87
N GLN A 87 -19.48 -11.99 0.06
CA GLN A 87 -19.26 -13.37 0.46
C GLN A 87 -18.08 -13.96 -0.30
N ASN A 88 -17.04 -14.35 0.42
CA ASN A 88 -15.83 -14.92 -0.16
C ASN A 88 -15.94 -16.46 -0.29
N PRO A 89 -15.13 -17.07 -1.17
CA PRO A 89 -15.15 -18.52 -1.42
C PRO A 89 -14.80 -19.37 -0.19
N ASP A 90 -14.04 -18.82 0.74
CA ASP A 90 -13.61 -19.50 1.97
C ASP A 90 -14.62 -19.38 3.12
N GLY A 91 -15.77 -18.75 2.87
CA GLY A 91 -16.83 -18.56 3.85
C GLY A 91 -16.75 -17.25 4.64
N SER A 92 -15.64 -16.51 4.55
CA SER A 92 -15.53 -15.18 5.16
C SER A 92 -16.47 -14.16 4.49
N LYS A 93 -16.91 -13.15 5.24
CA LYS A 93 -17.91 -12.17 4.78
C LYS A 93 -17.66 -10.76 5.31
N LEU A 94 -18.16 -9.79 4.55
CA LEU A 94 -18.32 -8.40 4.97
C LEU A 94 -19.77 -8.00 4.80
N HIS A 95 -20.31 -7.25 5.76
CA HIS A 95 -21.64 -6.66 5.68
C HIS A 95 -21.59 -5.17 6.03
N TYR A 96 -22.27 -4.35 5.24
CA TYR A 96 -22.28 -2.89 5.36
C TYR A 96 -23.70 -2.37 5.57
N ALA A 97 -23.83 -1.38 6.44
CA ALA A 97 -25.04 -0.58 6.55
C ALA A 97 -24.73 0.89 6.28
N TYR A 98 -25.73 1.61 5.81
CA TYR A 98 -25.63 3.04 5.47
C TYR A 98 -26.81 3.80 6.04
N ASP A 99 -26.60 5.08 6.30
CA ASP A 99 -27.69 6.00 6.61
C ASP A 99 -28.40 6.52 5.34
N ALA A 100 -29.37 7.43 5.54
CA ALA A 100 -30.11 8.08 4.47
C ALA A 100 -29.25 9.05 3.64
N ALA A 101 -28.09 9.47 4.13
CA ALA A 101 -27.13 10.30 3.42
C ALA A 101 -26.07 9.47 2.66
N SER A 102 -26.22 8.14 2.62
CA SER A 102 -25.29 7.20 1.99
C SER A 102 -23.91 7.15 2.64
N GLN A 103 -23.84 7.47 3.93
CA GLN A 103 -22.63 7.35 4.73
C GLN A 103 -22.63 5.98 5.40
N LYS A 104 -21.50 5.27 5.38
CA LYS A 104 -21.35 3.94 5.98
C LYS A 104 -21.52 4.06 7.50
N THR A 105 -22.52 3.43 8.08
CA THR A 105 -22.78 3.42 9.54
C THR A 105 -22.32 2.16 10.22
N ASN A 106 -22.13 1.07 9.47
CA ASN A 106 -21.70 -0.21 10.01
C ASN A 106 -20.80 -0.98 9.04
N LEU A 107 -19.83 -1.69 9.59
CA LEU A 107 -19.08 -2.77 8.95
C LEU A 107 -19.05 -3.97 9.90
N ALA A 108 -19.63 -5.09 9.49
CA ALA A 108 -19.52 -6.36 10.19
C ALA A 108 -18.64 -7.32 9.40
N LEU A 109 -17.66 -7.92 10.09
CA LEU A 109 -16.78 -8.96 9.56
C LEU A 109 -17.32 -10.31 10.03
N THR A 110 -17.24 -11.34 9.19
CA THR A 110 -17.44 -12.75 9.61
C THR A 110 -16.27 -13.58 9.11
N MET A 111 -15.57 -14.24 10.02
CA MET A 111 -14.47 -15.15 9.70
C MET A 111 -15.00 -16.51 9.23
N PRO A 112 -14.17 -17.36 8.60
CA PRO A 112 -14.59 -18.69 8.16
C PRO A 112 -15.10 -19.60 9.29
N ASP A 113 -14.60 -19.41 10.52
CA ASP A 113 -15.06 -20.13 11.72
C ASP A 113 -16.43 -19.63 12.26
N GLY A 114 -16.99 -18.56 11.67
CA GLY A 114 -18.26 -17.95 12.03
C GLY A 114 -18.17 -16.85 13.09
N GLN A 115 -16.98 -16.56 13.65
CA GLN A 115 -16.79 -15.43 14.55
C GLN A 115 -17.04 -14.11 13.84
N THR A 116 -17.65 -13.15 14.56
CA THR A 116 -18.01 -11.85 14.00
C THR A 116 -17.42 -10.70 14.80
N GLN A 117 -17.06 -9.61 14.10
CA GLN A 117 -16.67 -8.35 14.71
C GLN A 117 -17.47 -7.23 14.05
N ASN A 118 -17.92 -6.27 14.85
CA ASN A 118 -18.72 -5.16 14.37
C ASN A 118 -18.06 -3.81 14.65
N THR A 119 -17.99 -2.96 13.62
CA THR A 119 -17.52 -1.57 13.71
C THR A 119 -18.62 -0.63 13.27
N THR A 120 -18.92 0.36 14.10
CA THR A 120 -19.94 1.40 13.84
C THR A 120 -19.30 2.75 13.61
N TYR A 121 -19.95 3.58 12.81
CA TYR A 121 -19.46 4.88 12.37
C TYR A 121 -20.57 5.92 12.59
N THR A 122 -20.20 7.10 13.08
CA THR A 122 -21.11 8.24 13.20
C THR A 122 -20.53 9.47 12.54
N TYR A 123 -21.39 10.39 12.13
CA TYR A 123 -21.00 11.59 11.39
C TYR A 123 -21.61 12.83 12.02
N ASP A 124 -20.91 13.96 11.88
CA ASP A 124 -21.43 15.26 12.28
C ASP A 124 -22.43 15.82 11.24
N VAL A 125 -23.01 16.97 11.53
CA VAL A 125 -23.99 17.63 10.65
C VAL A 125 -23.41 18.08 9.30
N ALA A 126 -22.08 18.21 9.19
CA ALA A 126 -21.38 18.54 7.96
C ALA A 126 -20.97 17.28 7.17
N GLY A 127 -21.27 16.09 7.69
CA GLY A 127 -20.92 14.80 7.07
C GLY A 127 -19.48 14.36 7.36
N ASN A 128 -18.76 15.00 8.28
CA ASN A 128 -17.44 14.52 8.69
C ASN A 128 -17.59 13.34 9.64
N LEU A 129 -16.69 12.35 9.52
CA LEU A 129 -16.64 11.21 10.44
C LEU A 129 -16.39 11.69 11.88
N SER A 130 -17.39 11.55 12.73
CA SER A 130 -17.39 12.04 14.13
C SER A 130 -16.88 10.97 15.10
N SER A 131 -17.24 9.70 14.90
CA SER A 131 -16.70 8.61 15.71
C SER A 131 -16.62 7.27 14.97
N VAL A 132 -15.72 6.40 15.45
CA VAL A 132 -15.64 4.98 15.08
C VAL A 132 -15.64 4.16 16.36
N THR A 133 -16.54 3.19 16.48
CA THR A 133 -16.65 2.33 17.66
C THR A 133 -16.56 0.87 17.26
N THR A 134 -15.60 0.16 17.87
CA THR A 134 -15.32 -1.28 17.66
C THR A 134 -15.08 -1.92 19.02
N ASP A 135 -15.63 -3.10 19.29
CA ASP A 135 -15.44 -3.82 20.57
C ASP A 135 -15.67 -2.95 21.84
N GLY A 136 -16.65 -2.03 21.78
CA GLY A 136 -16.96 -1.07 22.86
C GLY A 136 -15.98 0.10 23.01
N LYS A 137 -14.91 0.13 22.22
CA LYS A 137 -13.86 1.16 22.20
C LYS A 137 -14.17 2.22 21.14
N THR A 138 -14.21 3.49 21.55
CA THR A 138 -14.64 4.59 20.68
C THR A 138 -13.51 5.58 20.39
N PHE A 139 -13.23 5.77 19.11
CA PHE A 139 -12.43 6.88 18.59
C PHE A 139 -13.35 8.06 18.30
N ALA A 140 -12.97 9.27 18.69
CA ALA A 140 -13.73 10.48 18.40
C ALA A 140 -12.88 11.53 17.67
N TYR A 141 -13.50 12.28 16.77
CA TYR A 141 -12.83 13.29 15.96
C TYR A 141 -13.42 14.69 16.19
N LYS A 142 -12.59 15.71 16.04
CA LYS A 142 -13.03 17.11 15.96
C LYS A 142 -12.52 17.76 14.70
N TYR A 143 -13.28 18.74 14.22
CA TYR A 143 -13.00 19.47 13.00
C TYR A 143 -13.06 20.98 13.26
N ASP A 144 -12.31 21.75 12.46
CA ASP A 144 -12.48 23.20 12.39
C ASP A 144 -13.60 23.59 11.40
N ALA A 145 -13.83 24.90 11.24
CA ALA A 145 -14.83 25.43 10.33
C ALA A 145 -14.57 25.14 8.85
N ASP A 146 -13.34 24.73 8.49
CA ASP A 146 -12.96 24.34 7.13
C ASP A 146 -13.02 22.81 6.93
N ASN A 147 -13.65 22.07 7.87
CA ASN A 147 -13.75 20.61 7.89
C ASN A 147 -12.39 19.88 7.96
N ARG A 148 -11.35 20.52 8.51
CA ARG A 148 -10.05 19.88 8.74
C ARG A 148 -10.01 19.23 10.12
N LYS A 149 -9.51 18.00 10.22
CA LYS A 149 -9.40 17.23 11.47
C LYS A 149 -8.44 17.94 12.44
N THR A 150 -8.93 18.51 13.53
CA THR A 150 -8.10 19.21 14.52
C THR A 150 -7.71 18.34 15.70
N GLU A 151 -8.51 17.32 16.02
CA GLU A 151 -8.28 16.43 17.15
C GLU A 151 -8.78 15.01 16.86
N ARG A 152 -8.07 14.00 17.39
CA ARG A 152 -8.47 12.60 17.49
C ARG A 152 -8.29 12.12 18.92
N ASN A 153 -9.34 11.54 19.49
CA ASN A 153 -9.35 10.97 20.84
C ASN A 153 -9.44 9.47 20.74
N ASP A 154 -8.43 8.77 21.26
CA ASP A 154 -8.32 7.33 21.21
C ASP A 154 -8.91 6.70 22.50
N PRO A 155 -9.44 5.47 22.43
CA PRO A 155 -10.04 4.76 23.57
C PRO A 155 -9.12 4.56 24.77
N ASN A 156 -7.81 4.55 24.56
CA ASN A 156 -6.79 4.41 25.61
C ASN A 156 -6.41 5.75 26.29
N GLY A 157 -7.13 6.83 25.99
CA GLY A 157 -6.90 8.16 26.57
C GLY A 157 -5.87 9.01 25.82
N ASN A 158 -5.25 8.49 24.75
CA ASN A 158 -4.38 9.31 23.91
C ASN A 158 -5.17 10.34 23.11
N ILE A 159 -4.66 11.56 23.04
CA ILE A 159 -5.27 12.66 22.28
C ILE A 159 -4.24 13.18 21.29
N THR A 160 -4.56 13.11 20.01
CA THR A 160 -3.74 13.67 18.93
C THR A 160 -4.34 14.97 18.42
N LYS A 161 -3.56 16.05 18.43
CA LYS A 161 -3.95 17.35 17.87
C LYS A 161 -3.15 17.66 16.62
N TYR A 162 -3.79 18.30 15.65
CA TYR A 162 -3.22 18.64 14.35
C TYR A 162 -3.16 20.15 14.15
N THR A 163 -2.11 20.62 13.49
CA THR A 163 -1.91 22.04 13.14
C THR A 163 -1.78 22.20 11.63
N TYR A 164 -2.33 23.30 11.12
CA TYR A 164 -2.37 23.60 9.69
C TYR A 164 -1.83 24.99 9.41
N ASP A 165 -1.26 25.18 8.23
CA ASP A 165 -0.99 26.52 7.71
C ASP A 165 -2.24 27.17 7.08
N LEU A 166 -2.10 28.43 6.65
CA LEU A 166 -3.16 29.21 6.01
C LEU A 166 -3.66 28.61 4.68
N ASN A 167 -2.91 27.69 4.07
CA ASN A 167 -3.31 26.96 2.86
C ASN A 167 -3.98 25.61 3.18
N GLY A 168 -4.23 25.33 4.46
CA GLY A 168 -4.83 24.07 4.92
C GLY A 168 -3.91 22.87 4.82
N ARG A 169 -2.59 23.08 4.74
CA ARG A 169 -1.60 22.00 4.73
C ARG A 169 -1.21 21.66 6.16
N LEU A 170 -1.13 20.38 6.48
CA LEU A 170 -0.75 19.90 7.81
C LEU A 170 0.71 20.27 8.08
N THR A 171 0.96 21.02 9.16
CA THR A 171 2.30 21.47 9.57
C THR A 171 2.79 20.81 10.85
N GLY A 172 1.96 20.05 11.55
CA GLY A 172 2.40 19.32 12.73
C GLY A 172 1.31 18.56 13.44
N TRP A 173 1.74 17.66 14.32
CA TRP A 173 0.88 16.86 15.18
C TRP A 173 1.54 16.70 16.55
N ILE A 174 0.71 16.48 17.57
CA ILE A 174 1.15 16.14 18.92
C ILE A 174 0.16 15.14 19.51
N THR A 175 0.66 14.02 19.99
CA THR A 175 -0.09 12.99 20.70
C THR A 175 0.31 13.02 22.17
N THR A 176 -0.66 13.25 23.06
CA THR A 176 -0.46 13.24 24.51
C THR A 176 -1.24 12.11 25.16
N GLN A 177 -0.69 11.54 26.23
CA GLN A 177 -1.40 10.59 27.09
C GLN A 177 -2.33 11.36 28.04
N GLY A 178 -3.57 11.58 27.61
CA GLY A 178 -4.56 12.42 28.28
C GLY A 178 -4.62 13.87 27.76
N GLY A 179 -5.63 14.62 28.22
CA GLY A 179 -5.94 15.98 27.74
C GLY A 179 -5.53 17.13 28.66
N ALA A 180 -4.81 16.87 29.76
CA ALA A 180 -4.33 17.91 30.66
C ALA A 180 -3.20 18.73 30.03
N ALA A 181 -3.02 19.99 30.45
CA ALA A 181 -2.01 20.89 29.90
C ALA A 181 -0.56 20.37 30.02
N ASN A 182 -0.30 19.46 30.97
CA ASN A 182 1.00 18.84 31.22
C ASN A 182 0.98 17.32 30.95
N ALA A 183 0.05 16.84 30.11
CA ALA A 183 -0.02 15.43 29.75
C ALA A 183 1.30 15.00 29.06
N PRO A 184 1.86 13.82 29.40
CA PRO A 184 3.06 13.31 28.76
C PRO A 184 2.89 13.23 27.24
N ILE A 185 3.89 13.75 26.52
CA ILE A 185 3.93 13.66 25.05
C ILE A 185 4.37 12.24 24.69
N GLN A 186 3.54 11.54 23.94
CA GLN A 186 3.84 10.22 23.40
C GLN A 186 4.52 10.31 22.04
N GLN A 187 4.05 11.24 21.19
CA GLN A 187 4.60 11.51 19.87
C GLN A 187 4.42 12.97 19.51
N GLN A 188 5.36 13.54 18.76
CA GLN A 188 5.18 14.86 18.16
C GLN A 188 6.00 15.00 16.89
N GLY A 189 5.50 15.84 15.98
CA GLY A 189 6.29 16.27 14.84
C GLY A 189 5.75 17.52 14.16
N SER A 190 6.61 18.15 13.37
CA SER A 190 6.29 19.34 12.59
C SER A 190 7.01 19.34 11.25
N TYR A 191 6.36 19.96 10.26
CA TYR A 191 6.86 20.11 8.91
C TYR A 191 7.11 21.59 8.61
N THR A 192 8.22 21.85 7.92
CA THR A 192 8.41 23.12 7.21
C THR A 192 8.20 22.88 5.73
N LEU A 193 7.32 23.65 5.11
CA LEU A 193 6.98 23.57 3.70
C LEU A 193 7.54 24.78 2.94
N ASN A 194 8.02 24.57 1.72
CA ASN A 194 8.35 25.69 0.83
C ASN A 194 7.07 26.27 0.19
N ALA A 195 7.23 27.32 -0.63
CA ALA A 195 6.11 27.96 -1.34
C ALA A 195 5.36 26.99 -2.27
N ALA A 196 6.03 25.98 -2.83
CA ALA A 196 5.42 24.94 -3.65
C ALA A 196 4.72 23.83 -2.82
N GLY A 197 4.82 23.87 -1.49
CA GLY A 197 4.26 22.86 -0.58
C GLY A 197 5.10 21.59 -0.43
N GLN A 198 6.33 21.60 -0.92
CA GLN A 198 7.27 20.50 -0.68
C GLN A 198 7.83 20.61 0.73
N ARG A 199 7.99 19.46 1.40
CA ARG A 199 8.55 19.37 2.75
C ARG A 199 10.04 19.62 2.72
N ILE A 200 10.50 20.76 3.21
CA ILE A 200 11.93 21.10 3.30
C ILE A 200 12.54 20.77 4.65
N ALA A 201 11.71 20.58 5.70
CA ALA A 201 12.18 20.07 6.98
C ALA A 201 11.10 19.23 7.69
N LEU A 202 11.56 18.31 8.53
CA LEU A 202 10.76 17.54 9.48
C LEU A 202 11.47 17.54 10.82
N ALA A 203 10.82 18.05 11.87
CA ALA A 203 11.25 17.85 13.25
C ALA A 203 10.31 16.85 13.93
N TYR A 204 10.79 15.72 14.46
CA TYR A 204 9.97 14.76 15.18
C TYR A 204 10.66 14.20 16.42
N GLN A 205 9.89 13.74 17.40
CA GLN A 205 10.42 13.04 18.56
C GLN A 205 10.65 11.56 18.20
N ALA A 206 11.90 11.12 18.23
CA ALA A 206 12.25 9.73 17.96
C ALA A 206 11.92 8.80 19.15
N PRO A 207 12.01 7.46 18.96
CA PRO A 207 11.72 6.49 20.01
C PRO A 207 12.57 6.63 21.29
N ASP A 208 13.74 7.27 21.20
CA ASP A 208 14.61 7.56 22.35
C ASP A 208 14.19 8.82 23.12
N GLY A 209 13.09 9.46 22.73
CA GLY A 209 12.57 10.68 23.34
C GLY A 209 13.26 11.97 22.90
N LEU A 210 14.31 11.89 22.07
CA LEU A 210 15.06 13.05 21.60
C LEU A 210 14.54 13.55 20.23
N MET A 211 14.62 14.86 20.01
CA MET A 211 14.19 15.46 18.74
C MET A 211 15.17 15.16 17.61
N ARG A 212 14.61 14.78 16.46
CA ARG A 212 15.29 14.61 15.18
C ARG A 212 14.91 15.76 14.28
N ASN A 213 15.90 16.44 13.71
CA ASN A 213 15.68 17.47 12.71
C ASN A 213 16.21 16.98 11.38
N LEU A 214 15.30 16.83 10.42
CA LEU A 214 15.58 16.43 9.05
C LEU A 214 15.45 17.63 8.14
N ALA A 215 16.34 17.73 7.16
CA ALA A 215 16.24 18.69 6.06
C ALA A 215 16.23 17.96 4.73
N TYR A 216 15.44 18.46 3.79
CA TYR A 216 15.26 17.89 2.47
C TYR A 216 15.64 18.91 1.39
N THR A 217 16.30 18.44 0.34
CA THR A 217 16.65 19.26 -0.83
C THR A 217 16.09 18.65 -2.10
N TYR A 218 15.68 19.53 -3.01
CA TYR A 218 15.03 19.15 -4.27
C TYR A 218 15.76 19.77 -5.45
N ASP A 219 15.74 19.09 -6.59
CA ASP A 219 16.19 19.69 -7.85
C ASP A 219 15.13 20.63 -8.46
N GLY A 220 15.44 21.24 -9.60
CA GLY A 220 14.53 22.16 -10.30
C GLY A 220 13.25 21.51 -10.83
N ALA A 221 13.19 20.18 -10.92
CA ALA A 221 11.98 19.42 -11.27
C ALA A 221 11.18 18.99 -10.02
N GLY A 222 11.63 19.38 -8.82
CA GLY A 222 11.00 19.05 -7.56
C GLY A 222 11.26 17.62 -7.08
N ARG A 223 12.29 16.94 -7.60
CA ARG A 223 12.68 15.58 -7.20
C ARG A 223 13.63 15.65 -6.02
N LEU A 224 13.46 14.76 -5.04
CA LEU A 224 14.29 14.72 -3.84
C LEU A 224 15.74 14.32 -4.21
N ILE A 225 16.71 15.17 -3.86
CA ILE A 225 18.14 14.96 -4.14
C ILE A 225 19.02 14.98 -2.89
N GLY A 226 18.45 15.26 -1.71
CA GLY A 226 19.17 15.09 -0.46
C GLY A 226 18.29 15.09 0.78
N GLU A 227 18.75 14.35 1.78
CA GLU A 227 18.19 14.24 3.13
C GLU A 227 19.33 14.30 4.14
N THR A 228 19.19 15.12 5.18
CA THR A 228 20.13 15.16 6.31
C THR A 228 19.37 15.02 7.62
N ARG A 229 19.95 14.39 8.63
CA ARG A 229 19.41 14.27 10.00
C ARG A 229 20.44 14.73 11.03
N SER A 230 19.99 15.49 12.03
CA SER A 230 20.86 16.03 13.07
C SER A 230 21.37 15.00 14.09
N LEU A 231 20.60 13.95 14.38
CA LEU A 231 20.91 12.94 15.40
C LEU A 231 20.29 11.58 15.04
N PRO A 232 20.99 10.44 15.21
CA PRO A 232 22.42 10.42 14.91
C PRO A 232 22.66 11.08 13.54
N GLY A 233 23.79 11.78 13.43
CA GLY A 233 24.16 12.49 12.22
C GLY A 233 24.06 11.57 11.01
N HIS A 234 23.28 11.98 10.03
CA HIS A 234 23.08 11.23 8.80
C HIS A 234 22.99 12.19 7.62
N SER A 235 23.54 11.80 6.48
CA SER A 235 23.43 12.56 5.25
C SER A 235 23.36 11.60 4.07
N THR A 236 22.31 11.71 3.28
CA THR A 236 22.17 11.02 2.00
C THR A 236 21.93 12.03 0.90
N THR A 237 22.65 11.91 -0.21
CA THR A 237 22.44 12.68 -1.44
C THR A 237 22.26 11.74 -2.62
N TRP A 238 21.47 12.16 -3.60
CA TRP A 238 21.17 11.39 -4.80
C TRP A 238 21.45 12.20 -6.06
N VAL A 239 22.02 11.54 -7.06
CA VAL A 239 22.09 12.05 -8.43
C VAL A 239 21.07 11.29 -9.26
N LEU A 240 20.24 12.02 -10.00
CA LEU A 240 19.19 11.47 -10.86
C LEU A 240 19.51 11.78 -12.32
N ASP A 241 19.19 10.85 -13.23
CA ASP A 241 19.20 11.13 -14.67
C ASP A 241 17.99 11.99 -15.09
N ALA A 242 17.83 12.22 -16.40
CA ALA A 242 16.74 13.04 -16.93
C ALA A 242 15.34 12.45 -16.71
N VAL A 243 15.22 11.12 -16.63
CA VAL A 243 13.93 10.42 -16.45
C VAL A 243 13.63 10.06 -15.00
N GLY A 244 14.57 10.33 -14.08
CA GLY A 244 14.40 10.18 -12.64
C GLY A 244 15.06 8.94 -12.04
N ASN A 245 15.81 8.16 -12.82
CA ASN A 245 16.57 7.05 -12.26
C ASN A 245 17.71 7.58 -11.39
N ARG A 246 17.85 7.01 -10.20
CA ARG A 246 19.02 7.24 -9.34
C ARG A 246 20.26 6.68 -10.03
N THR A 247 21.22 7.51 -10.41
CA THR A 247 22.52 7.09 -10.99
C THR A 247 23.61 7.01 -9.93
N SER A 248 23.47 7.77 -8.83
CA SER A 248 24.38 7.72 -7.69
C SER A 248 23.65 8.00 -6.38
N GLN A 249 24.15 7.41 -5.29
CA GLN A 249 23.78 7.74 -3.92
C GLN A 249 25.05 7.86 -3.08
N THR A 250 25.22 8.97 -2.37
CA THR A 250 26.24 9.11 -1.34
C THR A 250 25.57 9.19 0.02
N GLN A 251 25.79 8.17 0.84
CA GLN A 251 25.26 8.05 2.20
C GLN A 251 26.42 8.05 3.19
N ASP A 252 26.46 9.03 4.09
CA ASP A 252 27.49 9.18 5.14
C ASP A 252 28.94 9.08 4.60
N GLY A 253 29.16 9.66 3.41
CA GLY A 253 30.45 9.66 2.70
C GLY A 253 30.71 8.41 1.85
N GLN A 254 29.90 7.36 1.97
CA GLN A 254 30.00 6.16 1.15
C GLN A 254 29.15 6.30 -0.12
N THR A 255 29.74 6.02 -1.28
CA THR A 255 29.06 6.22 -2.57
C THR A 255 28.78 4.90 -3.26
N ASN A 256 27.54 4.76 -3.72
CA ASN A 256 27.10 3.73 -4.64
C ASN A 256 26.78 4.37 -6.00
N SER A 257 27.10 3.66 -7.09
CA SER A 257 26.71 4.00 -8.46
C SER A 257 25.73 2.95 -8.98
N TYR A 258 24.75 3.38 -9.76
CA TYR A 258 23.61 2.56 -10.20
C TYR A 258 23.56 2.53 -11.73
N SER A 259 23.56 1.33 -12.30
CA SER A 259 23.46 1.11 -13.75
C SER A 259 22.04 0.71 -14.14
N HIS A 260 21.56 1.23 -15.27
CA HIS A 260 20.24 0.90 -15.81
C HIS A 260 20.38 0.39 -17.24
N ASP A 261 19.44 -0.45 -17.67
CA ASP A 261 19.31 -0.77 -19.09
C ASP A 261 18.52 0.30 -19.86
N ALA A 262 18.36 0.09 -21.17
CA ALA A 262 17.65 1.02 -22.05
C ALA A 262 16.13 1.15 -21.76
N THR A 263 15.60 0.40 -20.79
CA THR A 263 14.21 0.44 -20.33
C THR A 263 14.06 0.88 -18.87
N ASP A 264 15.09 1.54 -18.33
CA ASP A 264 15.15 2.10 -16.97
C ASP A 264 15.15 1.07 -15.83
N ARG A 265 15.41 -0.21 -16.15
CA ARG A 265 15.52 -1.26 -15.13
C ARG A 265 16.90 -1.20 -14.49
N LEU A 266 16.96 -1.21 -13.17
CA LEU A 266 18.23 -1.26 -12.41
C LEU A 266 18.91 -2.60 -12.67
N THR A 267 20.12 -2.60 -13.24
CA THR A 267 20.87 -3.84 -13.55
C THR A 267 21.99 -4.11 -12.56
N GLY A 268 22.50 -3.07 -11.90
CA GLY A 268 23.63 -3.20 -11.00
C GLY A 268 23.83 -2.00 -10.09
N VAL A 269 24.44 -2.28 -8.95
CA VAL A 269 24.96 -1.31 -7.98
C VAL A 269 26.42 -1.65 -7.74
N SER A 270 27.29 -0.65 -7.82
CA SER A 270 28.73 -0.77 -7.50
C SER A 270 29.11 0.22 -6.41
N GLY A 271 30.13 -0.09 -5.61
CA GLY A 271 30.62 0.79 -4.55
C GLY A 271 30.56 0.09 -3.19
N ALA A 272 30.06 0.80 -2.18
CA ALA A 272 30.01 0.33 -0.80
C ALA A 272 29.11 -0.91 -0.59
N ALA A 273 28.05 -1.07 -1.38
CA ALA A 273 27.13 -2.20 -1.29
C ALA A 273 26.81 -2.76 -2.69
N PRO A 274 27.73 -3.56 -3.28
CA PRO A 274 27.55 -4.06 -4.64
C PRO A 274 26.39 -5.05 -4.73
N ALA A 275 25.61 -4.94 -5.80
CA ALA A 275 24.51 -5.85 -6.12
C ALA A 275 24.26 -5.94 -7.62
N THR A 276 23.71 -7.06 -8.08
CA THR A 276 23.24 -7.24 -9.46
C THR A 276 21.77 -7.65 -9.49
N TYR A 277 21.09 -7.29 -10.56
CA TYR A 277 19.65 -7.46 -10.72
C TYR A 277 19.35 -8.03 -12.10
N THR A 278 18.49 -9.04 -12.16
CA THR A 278 18.02 -9.62 -13.42
C THR A 278 16.51 -9.44 -13.54
N TRP A 279 16.02 -9.36 -14.78
CA TRP A 279 14.63 -9.05 -15.08
C TRP A 279 14.12 -9.96 -16.19
N ASP A 280 12.87 -10.36 -16.13
CA ASP A 280 12.25 -11.14 -17.19
C ASP A 280 11.92 -10.28 -18.42
N THR A 281 11.38 -10.93 -19.45
CA THR A 281 10.98 -10.27 -20.70
C THR A 281 9.80 -9.30 -20.52
N ASN A 282 9.04 -9.38 -19.44
CA ASN A 282 8.01 -8.39 -19.09
C ASN A 282 8.53 -7.26 -18.20
N GLY A 283 9.79 -7.30 -17.79
CA GLY A 283 10.39 -6.29 -16.92
C GLY A 283 10.13 -6.53 -15.43
N GLN A 284 9.77 -7.74 -15.02
CA GLN A 284 9.58 -8.12 -13.62
C GLN A 284 10.90 -8.62 -13.05
N LEU A 285 11.22 -8.24 -11.81
CA LEU A 285 12.49 -8.60 -11.16
C LEU A 285 12.58 -10.13 -11.03
N GLN A 286 13.65 -10.76 -11.51
CA GLN A 286 13.85 -12.21 -11.37
C GLN A 286 14.81 -12.55 -10.24
N SER A 287 15.88 -11.78 -10.09
CA SER A 287 16.84 -11.98 -9.01
C SER A 287 17.49 -10.68 -8.55
N LYS A 288 17.84 -10.66 -7.27
CA LYS A 288 18.72 -9.69 -6.62
C LYS A 288 19.87 -10.45 -5.98
N THR A 289 21.09 -10.19 -6.41
CA THR A 289 22.29 -10.80 -5.85
C THR A 289 23.15 -9.73 -5.19
N VAL A 290 23.33 -9.80 -3.87
CA VAL A 290 24.13 -8.85 -3.10
C VAL A 290 25.51 -9.42 -2.78
N GLY A 291 26.51 -8.55 -2.69
CA GLY A 291 27.90 -8.93 -2.40
C GLY A 291 28.72 -9.22 -3.66
N SER A 292 29.94 -9.70 -3.46
CA SER A 292 30.91 -9.97 -4.53
C SER A 292 31.67 -11.27 -4.31
N GLY A 293 32.10 -11.92 -5.40
CA GLY A 293 32.90 -13.15 -5.34
C GLY A 293 32.15 -14.33 -4.72
N ALA A 294 32.82 -15.11 -3.86
CA ALA A 294 32.24 -16.31 -3.25
C ALA A 294 31.20 -16.03 -2.14
N SER A 295 31.02 -14.77 -1.73
CA SER A 295 30.10 -14.38 -0.64
C SER A 295 28.77 -13.79 -1.14
N THR A 296 28.45 -13.99 -2.42
CA THR A 296 27.19 -13.50 -2.99
C THR A 296 25.99 -14.19 -2.36
N LYS A 297 24.95 -13.41 -2.06
CA LYS A 297 23.67 -13.91 -1.59
C LYS A 297 22.58 -13.54 -2.58
N THR A 298 21.80 -14.51 -3.03
CA THR A 298 20.79 -14.31 -4.07
C THR A 298 19.40 -14.53 -3.51
N THR A 299 18.52 -13.57 -3.79
CA THR A 299 17.07 -13.70 -3.64
C THR A 299 16.45 -13.80 -5.03
N THR A 300 15.52 -14.73 -5.24
CA THR A 300 14.77 -14.88 -6.50
C THR A 300 13.31 -14.56 -6.31
N TYR A 301 12.66 -14.11 -7.39
CA TYR A 301 11.28 -13.64 -7.41
C TYR A 301 10.53 -14.31 -8.56
N SER A 302 9.29 -14.70 -8.31
CA SER A 302 8.42 -15.40 -9.26
C SER A 302 7.11 -14.64 -9.41
N PHE A 303 6.65 -14.50 -10.66
CA PHE A 303 5.43 -13.80 -11.01
C PHE A 303 4.46 -14.72 -11.76
N ASP A 304 3.16 -14.48 -11.62
CA ASP A 304 2.13 -15.20 -12.37
C ASP A 304 1.82 -14.57 -13.75
N ALA A 305 0.86 -15.14 -14.47
CA ALA A 305 0.42 -14.64 -15.76
C ALA A 305 -0.33 -13.28 -15.67
N ARG A 306 -0.73 -12.84 -14.47
CA ARG A 306 -1.27 -11.51 -14.18
C ARG A 306 -0.19 -10.50 -13.79
N HIS A 307 1.09 -10.90 -13.88
CA HIS A 307 2.26 -10.12 -13.49
C HIS A 307 2.27 -9.76 -11.99
N GLU A 308 1.66 -10.61 -11.16
CA GLU A 308 1.63 -10.46 -9.71
C GLU A 308 2.76 -11.28 -9.06
N LEU A 309 3.47 -10.71 -8.07
CA LEU A 309 4.54 -11.41 -7.35
C LEU A 309 3.93 -12.55 -6.54
N ILE A 310 4.19 -13.81 -6.90
CA ILE A 310 3.65 -15.00 -6.23
C ILE A 310 4.66 -15.75 -5.36
N GLY A 311 5.95 -15.45 -5.49
CA GLY A 311 6.98 -16.16 -4.75
C GLY A 311 8.28 -15.37 -4.59
N VAL A 312 8.90 -15.49 -3.41
CA VAL A 312 10.25 -15.00 -3.12
C VAL A 312 11.03 -16.11 -2.44
N VAL A 313 12.20 -16.47 -2.96
CA VAL A 313 13.14 -17.39 -2.30
C VAL A 313 14.30 -16.57 -1.76
N LEU A 314 14.42 -16.52 -0.44
CA LEU A 314 15.48 -15.78 0.25
C LEU A 314 16.80 -16.55 0.22
N GLN A 315 17.88 -15.83 0.49
CA GLN A 315 19.26 -16.35 0.50
C GLN A 315 19.52 -17.51 1.46
N ASP A 316 18.67 -17.70 2.47
CA ASP A 316 18.76 -18.80 3.44
C ASP A 316 17.90 -20.02 3.04
N GLY A 317 17.24 -19.96 1.87
CA GLY A 317 16.34 -20.99 1.37
C GLY A 317 14.89 -20.87 1.85
N THR A 318 14.58 -19.88 2.70
CA THR A 318 13.20 -19.57 3.10
C THR A 318 12.38 -19.14 1.88
N LYS A 319 11.18 -19.68 1.74
CA LYS A 319 10.24 -19.31 0.68
C LYS A 319 9.10 -18.49 1.25
N ILE A 320 8.74 -17.41 0.58
CA ILE A 320 7.56 -16.59 0.84
C ILE A 320 6.66 -16.69 -0.38
N ASP A 321 5.49 -17.28 -0.23
CA ASP A 321 4.49 -17.43 -1.30
C ASP A 321 3.35 -16.45 -1.07
N TYR A 322 2.84 -15.84 -2.15
CA TYR A 322 1.71 -14.93 -2.14
C TYR A 322 0.60 -15.45 -3.06
N ARG A 323 -0.65 -15.24 -2.67
CA ARG A 323 -1.83 -15.48 -3.53
C ARG A 323 -2.74 -14.28 -3.50
N TYR A 324 -3.45 -14.08 -4.59
CA TYR A 324 -4.31 -12.92 -4.78
C TYR A 324 -5.73 -13.34 -5.14
N THR A 325 -6.69 -12.53 -4.73
CA THR A 325 -8.09 -12.65 -5.11
C THR A 325 -8.28 -12.42 -6.63
N ALA A 326 -9.48 -12.68 -7.13
CA ALA A 326 -9.81 -12.48 -8.54
C ALA A 326 -9.64 -11.02 -9.00
N ASP A 327 -9.88 -10.06 -8.11
CA ASP A 327 -9.68 -8.61 -8.25
C ASP A 327 -8.24 -8.14 -7.96
N GLY A 328 -7.31 -9.06 -7.66
CA GLY A 328 -5.87 -8.77 -7.55
C GLY A 328 -5.42 -8.21 -6.21
N ASN A 329 -6.22 -8.40 -5.14
CA ASN A 329 -5.83 -8.04 -3.78
C ASN A 329 -5.15 -9.24 -3.08
N LEU A 330 -4.15 -9.00 -2.23
CA LEU A 330 -3.41 -10.04 -1.53
C LEU A 330 -4.33 -10.85 -0.60
N ALA A 331 -4.59 -12.11 -0.97
CA ALA A 331 -5.49 -13.03 -0.27
C ALA A 331 -4.75 -13.85 0.78
N THR A 332 -3.55 -14.34 0.47
CA THR A 332 -2.75 -15.12 1.41
C THR A 332 -1.27 -14.85 1.29
N ARG A 333 -0.57 -15.15 2.37
CA ARG A 333 0.89 -15.18 2.47
C ARG A 333 1.31 -16.44 3.20
N ALA A 334 2.23 -17.21 2.65
CA ALA A 334 2.80 -18.38 3.33
C ALA A 334 4.33 -18.28 3.46
N LYS A 335 4.86 -18.55 4.66
CA LYS A 335 6.30 -18.66 4.91
C LYS A 335 6.69 -20.13 5.08
N THR A 336 7.66 -20.60 4.29
CA THR A 336 8.22 -21.94 4.40
C THR A 336 9.72 -21.85 4.68
N SER A 337 10.11 -22.03 5.93
CA SER A 337 11.52 -22.16 6.31
C SER A 337 12.07 -23.52 5.84
N PRO A 338 13.38 -23.65 5.55
CA PRO A 338 13.97 -24.92 5.14
C PRO A 338 13.64 -26.08 6.09
N GLY A 339 13.09 -27.17 5.54
CA GLY A 339 12.71 -28.36 6.31
C GLY A 339 11.47 -28.22 7.20
N GLN A 340 10.73 -27.11 7.10
CA GLN A 340 9.51 -26.85 7.86
C GLN A 340 8.27 -26.83 6.95
N ALA A 341 7.11 -27.08 7.54
CA ALA A 341 5.82 -26.89 6.86
C ALA A 341 5.52 -25.38 6.65
N PRO A 342 4.75 -25.03 5.60
CA PRO A 342 4.35 -23.65 5.37
C PRO A 342 3.47 -23.12 6.52
N GLN A 343 3.70 -21.87 6.91
CA GLN A 343 2.87 -21.11 7.84
C GLN A 343 2.08 -20.07 7.03
N THR A 344 0.77 -20.27 6.90
CA THR A 344 -0.11 -19.44 6.09
C THR A 344 -0.85 -18.41 6.92
N THR A 345 -0.91 -17.18 6.43
CA THR A 345 -1.82 -16.14 6.90
C THR A 345 -2.80 -15.83 5.77
N HIS A 346 -4.09 -15.86 6.09
CA HIS A 346 -5.16 -15.45 5.18
C HIS A 346 -5.62 -14.03 5.51
N TYR A 347 -6.11 -13.32 4.50
CA TYR A 347 -6.49 -11.91 4.60
C TYR A 347 -7.95 -11.70 4.19
N LEU A 348 -8.75 -11.14 5.11
CA LEU A 348 -10.06 -10.60 4.77
C LEU A 348 -9.91 -9.15 4.34
N ILE A 349 -10.33 -8.85 3.11
CA ILE A 349 -10.09 -7.57 2.44
C ILE A 349 -11.41 -6.81 2.31
N ASP A 350 -11.44 -5.56 2.81
CA ASP A 350 -12.52 -4.60 2.56
C ASP A 350 -12.19 -3.73 1.34
N PRO A 351 -12.87 -3.93 0.20
CA PRO A 351 -12.70 -3.09 -0.99
C PRO A 351 -13.57 -1.82 -0.94
N ASN A 352 -14.42 -1.64 0.07
CA ASN A 352 -15.37 -0.53 0.20
C ASN A 352 -14.79 0.65 1.00
N LEU A 353 -13.54 0.98 0.69
CA LEU A 353 -12.79 2.12 1.18
C LEU A 353 -12.12 2.80 -0.03
N SER A 354 -11.46 3.94 0.17
CA SER A 354 -10.73 4.62 -0.92
C SER A 354 -9.69 3.72 -1.58
N PHE A 355 -9.16 2.74 -0.84
CA PHE A 355 -8.29 1.67 -1.34
C PHE A 355 -8.64 0.39 -0.59
N ALA A 356 -8.48 -0.77 -1.23
CA ALA A 356 -8.65 -2.05 -0.56
C ALA A 356 -7.73 -2.16 0.67
N GLN A 357 -8.30 -2.56 1.81
CA GLN A 357 -7.60 -2.74 3.08
C GLN A 357 -7.83 -4.13 3.64
N VAL A 358 -6.80 -4.72 4.25
CA VAL A 358 -6.98 -5.92 5.06
C VAL A 358 -7.61 -5.50 6.39
N VAL A 359 -8.80 -6.02 6.66
CA VAL A 359 -9.57 -5.79 7.89
C VAL A 359 -9.43 -6.93 8.89
N ALA A 360 -8.96 -8.10 8.45
CA ALA A 360 -8.54 -9.17 9.36
C ALA A 360 -7.53 -10.15 8.76
N GLU A 361 -6.80 -10.79 9.66
CA GLU A 361 -5.90 -11.92 9.44
C GLU A 361 -6.44 -13.15 10.18
N TYR A 362 -6.38 -14.32 9.55
CA TYR A 362 -6.80 -15.60 10.16
C TYR A 362 -5.91 -16.77 9.75
N ASP A 363 -5.94 -17.82 10.56
CA ASP A 363 -5.18 -19.05 10.35
C ASP A 363 -5.90 -20.03 9.40
N ASP A 364 -5.26 -21.16 9.10
CA ASP A 364 -5.82 -22.22 8.24
C ASP A 364 -7.08 -22.89 8.82
N GLN A 365 -7.40 -22.66 10.10
CA GLN A 365 -8.63 -23.15 10.73
C GLN A 365 -9.76 -22.11 10.69
N GLY A 366 -9.48 -20.91 10.16
CA GLY A 366 -10.46 -19.82 10.06
C GLY A 366 -10.53 -18.93 11.30
N HIS A 367 -9.67 -19.13 12.30
CA HIS A 367 -9.69 -18.31 13.51
C HIS A 367 -8.99 -16.98 13.27
N ALA A 368 -9.62 -15.87 13.66
CA ALA A 368 -9.00 -14.56 13.62
C ALA A 368 -7.72 -14.51 14.47
N THR A 369 -6.60 -14.20 13.84
CA THR A 369 -5.31 -13.93 14.50
C THR A 369 -5.11 -12.43 14.72
N SER A 370 -5.68 -11.58 13.87
CA SER A 370 -5.74 -10.13 14.08
C SER A 370 -6.95 -9.53 13.34
N SER A 371 -7.54 -8.48 13.89
CA SER A 371 -8.50 -7.62 13.19
C SER A 371 -8.06 -6.17 13.23
N TYR A 372 -8.43 -5.40 12.21
CA TYR A 372 -7.97 -4.03 11.99
C TYR A 372 -9.18 -3.11 11.80
N THR A 373 -9.22 -2.06 12.62
CA THR A 373 -10.28 -1.05 12.59
C THR A 373 -9.78 0.18 11.87
N TYR A 374 -10.53 0.64 10.87
CA TYR A 374 -10.24 1.82 10.08
C TYR A 374 -11.29 2.91 10.32
N GLY A 375 -10.83 4.16 10.37
CA GLY A 375 -11.66 5.35 10.23
C GLY A 375 -11.28 6.08 8.95
N ASP A 376 -10.76 7.30 9.09
CA ASP A 376 -10.07 7.99 8.00
C ASP A 376 -8.62 7.49 7.77
N GLU A 377 -8.11 6.69 8.71
CA GLU A 377 -6.81 6.03 8.72
C GLU A 377 -6.91 4.70 9.48
N LEU A 378 -5.83 3.90 9.56
CA LEU A 378 -5.78 2.70 10.39
C LEU A 378 -5.76 3.11 11.88
N LEU A 379 -6.73 2.68 12.68
CA LEU A 379 -6.88 3.17 14.05
C LEU A 379 -6.36 2.18 15.08
N GLN A 380 -6.73 0.90 14.93
CA GLN A 380 -6.45 -0.11 15.92
C GLN A 380 -6.31 -1.49 15.32
N ARG A 381 -5.49 -2.31 15.96
CA ARG A 381 -5.42 -3.76 15.75
C ARG A 381 -5.83 -4.46 17.03
N SER A 382 -6.76 -5.41 16.92
CA SER A 382 -7.03 -6.40 17.96
C SER A 382 -6.23 -7.66 17.64
N ARG A 383 -5.41 -8.14 18.57
CA ARG A 383 -4.64 -9.39 18.43
C ARG A 383 -4.71 -10.14 19.76
N SER A 384 -5.21 -11.37 19.74
CA SER A 384 -5.41 -12.18 20.95
C SER A 384 -6.19 -11.44 22.06
N GLY A 385 -7.21 -10.67 21.67
CA GLY A 385 -8.04 -9.86 22.58
C GLY A 385 -7.40 -8.57 23.11
N GLN A 386 -6.13 -8.30 22.77
CA GLN A 386 -5.43 -7.07 23.13
C GLN A 386 -5.54 -6.04 22.02
N SER A 387 -5.84 -4.79 22.37
CA SER A 387 -5.86 -3.69 21.41
C SER A 387 -4.57 -2.90 21.40
N THR A 388 -4.13 -2.59 20.19
CA THR A 388 -2.99 -1.72 19.92
C THR A 388 -3.45 -0.60 19.00
N TYR A 389 -3.07 0.64 19.30
CA TYR A 389 -3.59 1.85 18.65
C TYR A 389 -2.50 2.49 17.81
N TYR A 390 -2.81 2.83 16.55
CA TYR A 390 -1.85 3.35 15.58
C TYR A 390 -1.74 4.87 15.64
N HIS A 391 -0.50 5.35 15.66
CA HIS A 391 -0.16 6.77 15.56
C HIS A 391 0.55 7.04 14.25
N HIS A 392 0.12 8.08 13.54
CA HIS A 392 0.60 8.40 12.21
C HIS A 392 1.29 9.76 12.16
N ASP A 393 2.28 9.88 11.27
CA ASP A 393 2.74 11.19 10.80
C ASP A 393 1.80 11.75 9.73
N GLY A 394 2.08 12.96 9.24
CA GLY A 394 1.28 13.58 8.17
C GLY A 394 1.34 12.92 6.80
N LEU A 395 2.25 11.95 6.59
CA LEU A 395 2.29 11.10 5.41
C LEU A 395 1.38 9.87 5.57
N GLY A 396 0.84 9.63 6.76
CA GLY A 396 0.13 8.42 7.13
C GLY A 396 1.05 7.28 7.55
N SER A 397 2.35 7.51 7.69
CA SER A 397 3.30 6.49 8.17
C SER A 397 3.07 6.20 9.63
N VAL A 398 3.04 4.92 10.01
CA VAL A 398 2.91 4.51 11.41
C VAL A 398 4.19 4.85 12.15
N ILE A 399 4.16 5.84 13.02
CA ILE A 399 5.32 6.27 13.82
C ILE A 399 5.32 5.65 15.21
N ALA A 400 4.17 5.20 15.71
CA ALA A 400 4.08 4.45 16.95
C ALA A 400 2.83 3.57 17.02
N LEU A 401 2.89 2.57 17.91
CA LEU A 401 1.73 1.86 18.45
C LEU A 401 1.71 2.04 19.96
N SER A 402 0.53 2.26 20.53
CA SER A 402 0.31 2.24 21.98
C SER A 402 -0.60 1.10 22.41
N ASP A 403 -0.48 0.67 23.66
CA ASP A 403 -1.37 -0.31 24.28
C ASP A 403 -2.62 0.35 24.89
N ASP A 404 -3.43 -0.44 25.61
CA ASP A 404 -4.64 0.03 26.32
C ASP A 404 -4.35 0.99 27.50
N SER A 405 -3.10 1.11 27.96
CA SER A 405 -2.70 2.10 28.97
C SER A 405 -2.36 3.47 28.38
N GLY A 406 -2.23 3.56 27.05
CA GLY A 406 -1.79 4.77 26.34
C GLY A 406 -0.28 4.85 26.12
N GLY A 407 0.49 3.94 26.72
CA GLY A 407 1.96 3.88 26.56
C GLY A 407 2.38 3.33 25.20
N ALA A 408 3.39 3.93 24.59
CA ALA A 408 3.99 3.42 23.35
C ALA A 408 4.69 2.06 23.59
N ILE A 409 4.32 1.04 22.79
CA ILE A 409 4.90 -0.32 22.82
C ILE A 409 5.77 -0.61 21.59
N GLN A 410 5.68 0.26 20.59
CA GLN A 410 6.46 0.20 19.37
C GLN A 410 6.54 1.60 18.76
N ALA A 411 7.70 1.98 18.24
CA ALA A 411 7.90 3.25 17.55
C ALA A 411 8.90 3.12 16.40
N TYR A 412 8.76 3.99 15.40
CA TYR A 412 9.51 3.96 14.15
C TYR A 412 9.99 5.35 13.73
N GLY A 413 11.19 5.41 13.17
CA GLY A 413 11.67 6.52 12.34
C GLY A 413 12.05 6.00 10.96
N TYR A 414 11.68 6.72 9.91
CA TYR A 414 11.90 6.32 8.52
C TYR A 414 12.85 7.28 7.80
N ASP A 415 13.63 6.75 6.86
CA ASP A 415 14.24 7.60 5.83
C ASP A 415 13.19 8.05 4.80
N ALA A 416 13.60 8.92 3.88
CA ALA A 416 12.73 9.39 2.82
C ALA A 416 12.11 8.25 1.98
N TRP A 417 12.74 7.08 1.85
CA TRP A 417 12.30 6.00 0.97
C TRP A 417 11.51 4.91 1.70
N GLY A 418 11.31 5.05 3.01
CA GLY A 418 10.53 4.14 3.85
C GLY A 418 11.32 3.04 4.53
N ASN A 419 12.65 3.09 4.50
CA ASN A 419 13.46 2.20 5.32
C ASN A 419 13.37 2.64 6.79
N PRO A 420 13.12 1.71 7.74
CA PRO A 420 13.21 2.04 9.16
C PRO A 420 14.68 2.33 9.52
N VAL A 421 14.97 3.57 9.87
CA VAL A 421 16.29 4.01 10.36
C VAL A 421 16.37 4.00 11.88
N GLU A 422 15.21 3.96 12.54
CA GLU A 422 15.06 3.86 13.99
C GLU A 422 13.85 2.99 14.30
N SER A 423 13.97 2.10 15.30
CA SER A 423 12.88 1.25 15.76
C SER A 423 13.11 0.90 17.24
N ALA A 424 12.07 1.00 18.06
CA ALA A 424 12.11 0.53 19.45
C ALA A 424 10.78 -0.12 19.80
N GLY A 425 10.83 -1.17 20.63
CA GLY A 425 9.68 -1.98 21.00
C GLY A 425 9.81 -3.44 20.56
N VAL A 426 8.81 -4.25 20.91
CA VAL A 426 8.80 -5.71 20.68
C VAL A 426 7.60 -6.18 19.85
N ASP A 427 6.69 -5.26 19.50
CA ASP A 427 5.50 -5.63 18.75
C ASP A 427 5.81 -5.84 17.26
N THR A 428 5.33 -6.97 16.73
CA THR A 428 5.42 -7.26 15.30
C THR A 428 4.26 -6.58 14.58
N ASN A 429 4.56 -5.48 13.90
CA ASN A 429 3.57 -4.71 13.16
C ASN A 429 3.84 -4.75 11.64
N PRO A 430 2.87 -5.22 10.84
CA PRO A 430 2.98 -5.23 9.38
C PRO A 430 2.67 -3.88 8.74
N TYR A 431 2.01 -2.91 9.37
CA TYR A 431 1.68 -1.62 8.73
C TYR A 431 2.65 -0.51 9.12
N ARG A 432 3.45 -0.03 8.18
CA ARG A 432 4.59 0.86 8.50
C ARG A 432 4.54 2.15 7.71
N TYR A 433 5.50 2.33 6.80
CA TYR A 433 5.66 3.53 6.00
C TYR A 433 4.40 3.81 5.16
N THR A 434 3.89 5.04 5.22
CA THR A 434 2.64 5.49 4.59
C THR A 434 1.38 4.69 4.98
N GLY A 435 1.46 3.89 6.06
CA GLY A 435 0.37 3.03 6.54
C GLY A 435 0.24 1.73 5.75
N GLU A 436 1.27 1.35 5.00
CA GLU A 436 1.23 0.23 4.06
C GLU A 436 1.87 -1.04 4.63
N ARG A 437 1.41 -2.19 4.12
CA ARG A 437 1.85 -3.49 4.59
C ARG A 437 3.30 -3.75 4.18
N TYR A 438 4.19 -3.83 5.15
CA TYR A 438 5.58 -4.24 5.05
C TYR A 438 5.71 -5.74 5.34
N ASP A 439 6.27 -6.46 4.38
CA ASP A 439 6.66 -7.85 4.57
C ASP A 439 8.06 -7.92 5.19
N GLN A 440 8.12 -8.31 6.46
CA GLN A 440 9.36 -8.32 7.23
C GLN A 440 10.42 -9.31 6.72
N ASP A 441 10.01 -10.36 6.02
CA ASP A 441 10.93 -11.40 5.54
C ASP A 441 11.56 -10.97 4.20
N THR A 442 10.78 -10.36 3.30
CA THR A 442 11.27 -9.90 1.99
C THR A 442 11.79 -8.47 1.98
N GLY A 443 11.39 -7.65 2.95
CA GLY A 443 11.69 -6.22 3.00
C GLY A 443 10.85 -5.37 2.04
N LEU A 444 9.85 -5.96 1.39
CA LEU A 444 9.00 -5.26 0.42
C LEU A 444 7.77 -4.65 1.08
N ILE A 445 7.30 -3.54 0.53
CA ILE A 445 6.04 -2.90 0.89
C ILE A 445 5.00 -3.23 -0.18
N TYR A 446 3.89 -3.84 0.23
CA TYR A 446 2.76 -4.14 -0.63
C TYR A 446 1.90 -2.90 -0.84
N LEU A 447 1.75 -2.48 -2.10
CA LEU A 447 0.95 -1.33 -2.51
C LEU A 447 -0.25 -1.76 -3.38
N ARG A 448 -0.84 -2.92 -3.09
CA ARG A 448 -1.99 -3.54 -3.78
C ARG A 448 -1.65 -4.08 -5.17
N ALA A 449 -1.37 -3.21 -6.13
CA ALA A 449 -1.04 -3.64 -7.47
C ALA A 449 0.42 -4.07 -7.63
N ARG A 450 1.33 -3.51 -6.82
CA ARG A 450 2.78 -3.74 -6.95
C ARG A 450 3.47 -3.81 -5.59
N TRP A 451 4.66 -4.40 -5.60
CA TRP A 451 5.54 -4.43 -4.44
C TRP A 451 6.71 -3.46 -4.61
N TYR A 452 6.98 -2.68 -3.57
CA TYR A 452 8.00 -1.65 -3.52
C TYR A 452 9.16 -2.07 -2.62
N ASP A 453 10.39 -1.99 -3.13
CA ASP A 453 11.62 -2.18 -2.38
C ASP A 453 12.15 -0.82 -1.90
N PRO A 454 12.01 -0.47 -0.60
CA PRO A 454 12.48 0.79 -0.05
C PRO A 454 14.01 0.92 -0.09
N THR A 455 14.77 -0.17 -0.18
CA THR A 455 16.24 -0.13 -0.19
C THR A 455 16.79 0.43 -1.51
N THR A 456 16.11 0.13 -2.61
CA THR A 456 16.43 0.68 -3.93
C THR A 456 15.57 1.87 -4.29
N GLY A 457 14.50 2.10 -3.52
CA GLY A 457 13.46 3.06 -3.85
C GLY A 457 12.73 2.68 -5.12
N ARG A 458 12.59 1.37 -5.42
CA ARG A 458 12.04 0.87 -6.69
C ARG A 458 10.94 -0.18 -6.54
N PHE A 459 10.00 -0.23 -7.48
CA PHE A 459 9.09 -1.36 -7.62
C PHE A 459 9.78 -2.62 -8.17
N VAL A 460 9.22 -3.80 -7.90
CA VAL A 460 9.72 -5.09 -8.42
C VAL A 460 9.04 -5.51 -9.73
N SER A 461 7.94 -4.85 -10.12
CA SER A 461 7.26 -5.02 -11.42
C SER A 461 6.86 -3.67 -12.05
N PRO A 462 6.73 -3.59 -13.40
CA PRO A 462 6.42 -2.35 -14.08
C PRO A 462 5.01 -1.88 -13.76
N ASP A 463 4.69 -0.61 -14.05
CA ASP A 463 3.30 -0.17 -13.98
C ASP A 463 2.52 -0.70 -15.18
N GLU A 464 1.44 -1.44 -14.91
CA GLU A 464 0.53 -1.96 -15.92
C GLU A 464 -0.43 -0.90 -16.46
N ALA A 465 -0.64 0.19 -15.72
CA ALA A 465 -1.49 1.29 -16.17
C ALA A 465 -0.81 2.07 -17.31
N ASN A 466 -1.57 2.40 -18.35
CA ASN A 466 -1.08 3.09 -19.55
C ASN A 466 -0.71 4.58 -19.33
N GLY A 467 -0.59 5.03 -18.08
CA GLY A 467 -0.35 6.42 -17.74
C GLY A 467 -1.49 7.36 -18.15
N GLN A 468 -1.31 8.66 -17.90
CA GLN A 468 -2.26 9.70 -18.29
C GLN A 468 -1.53 10.73 -19.16
N LEU A 469 -2.03 10.99 -20.38
CA LEU A 469 -1.41 11.91 -21.34
C LEU A 469 -1.21 13.34 -20.79
N ARG A 470 -2.01 13.76 -19.81
CA ARG A 470 -1.89 15.08 -19.15
C ARG A 470 -0.91 15.09 -17.96
N ARG A 471 -0.25 13.97 -17.69
CA ARG A 471 0.74 13.78 -16.63
C ARG A 471 1.96 13.05 -17.20
N PRO A 472 2.91 13.78 -17.81
CA PRO A 472 4.07 13.17 -18.47
C PRO A 472 4.85 12.17 -17.58
N ILE A 473 4.86 12.36 -16.25
CA ILE A 473 5.47 11.43 -15.28
C ILE A 473 4.75 10.08 -15.21
N SER A 474 3.42 10.01 -15.38
CA SER A 474 2.69 8.74 -15.35
C SER A 474 2.76 7.98 -16.66
N LEU A 475 3.23 8.61 -17.75
CA LEU A 475 3.55 7.94 -19.01
C LEU A 475 4.83 7.12 -18.92
N ASN A 476 5.67 7.36 -17.91
CA ASN A 476 6.80 6.50 -17.63
C ASN A 476 6.31 5.23 -16.92
N ARG A 477 5.93 4.20 -17.71
CA ARG A 477 5.58 2.85 -17.24
C ARG A 477 6.72 2.18 -16.47
N SER A 478 7.94 2.67 -16.67
CA SER A 478 9.18 2.31 -15.99
C SER A 478 9.54 3.31 -14.89
N ASN A 479 8.63 4.15 -14.39
CA ASN A 479 8.93 4.94 -13.21
C ASN A 479 8.88 4.03 -11.99
N TRP A 480 10.02 3.39 -11.77
CA TRP A 480 10.25 2.51 -10.65
C TRP A 480 10.34 3.30 -9.36
N THR A 481 10.65 4.60 -9.40
CA THR A 481 10.90 5.41 -8.21
C THR A 481 9.65 6.00 -7.56
N VAL A 482 9.52 5.84 -6.24
CA VAL A 482 8.54 6.59 -5.45
C VAL A 482 9.05 8.02 -5.30
N LEU A 483 8.38 8.99 -5.92
CA LEU A 483 8.64 10.41 -5.66
C LEU A 483 8.16 10.76 -4.25
N VAL A 484 9.00 10.54 -3.25
CA VAL A 484 8.82 11.10 -1.91
C VAL A 484 9.25 12.56 -1.96
N GLY A 485 8.35 13.41 -2.47
CA GLY A 485 8.63 14.84 -2.61
C GLY A 485 7.48 15.73 -3.04
N GLY A 486 6.35 15.17 -3.51
CA GLY A 486 5.21 15.97 -3.94
C GLY A 486 4.11 16.07 -2.88
N ASN A 487 3.98 17.24 -2.24
CA ASN A 487 2.75 17.75 -1.61
C ASN A 487 1.93 16.74 -0.76
N GLN A 488 2.59 16.04 0.18
CA GLN A 488 1.98 14.96 0.95
C GLN A 488 1.13 15.43 2.15
N CYS A 489 1.18 16.71 2.53
CA CYS A 489 0.60 17.20 3.78
C CYS A 489 -0.81 17.82 3.62
N GLY A 490 -1.74 17.12 2.98
CA GLY A 490 -3.14 17.53 2.93
C GLY A 490 -4.05 16.39 2.49
N ARG A 491 -5.26 16.31 3.06
CA ARG A 491 -6.31 15.27 2.87
C ARG A 491 -6.80 15.08 1.41
N GLY A 492 -6.09 15.57 0.39
CA GLY A 492 -6.47 15.46 -1.02
C GLY A 492 -5.32 15.44 -2.03
N ASN A 493 -4.05 15.28 -1.60
CA ASN A 493 -2.94 15.32 -2.56
C ASN A 493 -1.78 14.33 -2.33
N THR A 494 -2.05 13.15 -1.76
CA THR A 494 -1.13 11.99 -1.66
C THR A 494 -0.85 11.27 -3.01
N ARG A 495 -0.86 12.01 -4.13
CA ARG A 495 -1.07 11.48 -5.49
C ARG A 495 0.07 10.67 -6.14
N ASN A 496 1.28 10.62 -5.56
CA ASN A 496 2.39 9.86 -6.17
C ASN A 496 2.49 8.42 -5.65
N LEU A 497 2.24 8.17 -4.37
CA LEU A 497 2.02 6.80 -3.88
C LEU A 497 0.61 6.31 -4.24
N ASN A 498 -0.40 7.19 -4.22
CA ASN A 498 -1.78 6.81 -4.54
C ASN A 498 -1.99 6.29 -5.96
N GLN A 499 -1.25 6.77 -6.97
CA GLN A 499 -1.36 6.23 -8.34
C GLN A 499 -1.12 4.72 -8.41
N HIS A 500 -0.29 4.19 -7.52
CA HIS A 500 0.01 2.76 -7.45
C HIS A 500 -0.86 2.02 -6.42
N ARG A 501 -1.46 2.74 -5.46
CA ARG A 501 -2.56 2.23 -4.61
C ARG A 501 -3.84 1.98 -5.42
N GLU A 502 -4.04 2.73 -6.50
CA GLU A 502 -5.23 2.68 -7.34
C GLU A 502 -5.30 1.40 -8.19
N GLY A 503 -4.23 0.61 -8.38
CA GLY A 503 -4.18 -0.39 -9.46
C GLY A 503 -5.19 -1.55 -9.40
N SER A 504 -5.66 -2.02 -8.23
CA SER A 504 -6.75 -3.02 -8.19
C SER A 504 -8.11 -2.39 -8.52
N ASP A 505 -8.35 -1.17 -8.03
CA ASP A 505 -9.53 -0.37 -8.36
C ASP A 505 -9.47 0.14 -9.83
N PHE A 506 -8.28 0.35 -10.41
CA PHE A 506 -8.05 0.73 -11.81
C PHE A 506 -8.16 -0.45 -12.76
N ARG A 507 -7.69 -1.66 -12.39
CA ARG A 507 -7.89 -2.89 -13.18
C ARG A 507 -9.38 -3.17 -13.41
N ILE A 508 -10.25 -2.71 -12.51
CA ILE A 508 -11.71 -2.81 -12.65
C ILE A 508 -12.31 -1.51 -13.23
N ARG A 509 -12.01 -0.32 -12.67
CA ARG A 509 -12.65 0.96 -13.05
C ARG A 509 -12.09 1.63 -14.31
N ALA A 510 -10.82 1.41 -14.67
CA ALA A 510 -10.26 2.01 -15.89
C ALA A 510 -10.83 1.38 -17.16
N GLU A 511 -11.25 0.12 -17.08
CA GLU A 511 -11.91 -0.57 -18.18
C GLU A 511 -13.38 -0.14 -18.36
N HIS A 512 -14.00 0.45 -17.32
CA HIS A 512 -15.28 1.17 -17.44
C HIS A 512 -15.15 2.54 -18.13
N HIS A 513 -13.94 3.11 -18.26
CA HIS A 513 -13.70 4.43 -18.85
C HIS A 513 -13.12 4.42 -20.28
N LEU A 514 -13.06 3.27 -20.95
CA LEU A 514 -12.80 3.22 -22.40
C LEU A 514 -13.90 3.85 -23.27
N ARG A 515 -14.97 4.38 -22.66
CA ARG A 515 -16.00 5.19 -23.32
C ARG A 515 -15.95 6.65 -22.87
N ARG A 516 -14.99 7.39 -23.43
CA ARG A 516 -15.09 8.83 -23.76
C ARG A 516 -13.82 9.22 -24.53
N ARG A 517 -13.75 8.77 -25.78
CA ARG A 517 -13.05 9.50 -26.85
C ARG A 517 -14.11 10.04 -27.79
#